data_AF-A0A6A0AB94-F1
#
_entry.id   AF-A0A6A0AB94-F1
#
_cell.length_a   1.000
_cell.length_b   1.000
_cell.length_c   1.000
_cell.angle_alpha   90.00
_cell.angle_beta   90.00
_cell.angle_gamma   90.00
#
_symmetry.space_group_name_H-M   'P 1'
#
loop_
_entity.id
_entity.type
_entity.pdbx_description
1 polymer ?
#
loop_
_entity_poly.entity_id
_entity_poly.type
_entity_poly.pdbx_seq_one_letter_code
_entity_poly.pdbx_strand_id
1 'polypeptide(L)' 'MLNTIMYKMSYHDFGGITTQHGQPPGYDRVRYTEIGSKDTDLEHLQEAFTSENWIVRIFSVKPLENRA' A
#
# COMPACT_ATOMS: atom_id res chain seq x y z
N MET A 1 6.18 0.03 13.79
CA MET A 1 5.25 -0.76 12.95
C MET A 1 5.10 -0.19 11.53
N LEU A 2 5.02 1.14 11.33
CA LEU A 2 4.81 1.75 10.01
C LEU A 2 5.90 1.45 8.97
N ASN A 3 7.15 1.22 9.40
CA ASN A 3 8.27 0.90 8.50
C ASN A 3 8.41 -0.59 8.15
N THR A 4 7.41 -1.41 8.46
CA THR A 4 7.45 -2.85 8.13
C THR A 4 7.09 -3.09 6.67
N ILE A 5 7.72 -4.09 6.04
CA ILE A 5 7.44 -4.47 4.65
C ILE A 5 5.93 -4.75 4.45
N MET A 6 5.31 -5.48 5.38
CA MET A 6 3.88 -5.79 5.30
C MET A 6 3.00 -4.54 5.28
N TYR A 7 3.30 -3.55 6.12
CA TYR A 7 2.53 -2.30 6.16
C TYR A 7 2.65 -1.55 4.82
N LYS A 8 3.88 -1.40 4.31
CA LYS A 8 4.15 -0.72 3.05
C LYS A 8 3.47 -1.41 1.86
N MET A 9 3.55 -2.74 1.79
CA MET A 9 2.89 -3.52 0.72
C MET A 9 1.36 -3.45 0.79
N SER A 10 0.79 -3.52 2.00
CA SER A 10 -0.67 -3.51 2.17
C SER A 10 -1.27 -2.15 1.79
N TYR A 11 -0.61 -1.05 2.18
CA TYR A 11 -1.10 0.31 1.98
C TYR A 11 -0.41 1.11 0.85
N HIS A 12 0.36 0.45 -0.01
CA HIS A 12 0.93 1.08 -1.20
C HIS A 12 -0.18 1.75 -2.03
N ASP A 13 -0.06 3.04 -2.32
CA ASP A 13 -1.06 3.89 -3.00
C ASP A 13 -2.45 3.98 -2.35
N PHE A 14 -2.63 3.48 -1.13
CA PHE A 14 -3.93 3.51 -0.46
C PHE A 14 -4.30 4.88 0.12
N GLY A 15 -3.30 5.74 0.40
CA GLY A 15 -3.51 7.02 1.08
C GLY A 15 -4.40 8.02 0.36
N GLY A 16 -4.51 7.93 -0.97
CA GLY A 16 -5.39 8.77 -1.78
C GLY A 16 -6.79 8.20 -2.00
N ILE A 17 -7.04 6.95 -1.60
CA ILE A 17 -8.29 6.24 -1.93
C ILE A 17 -9.36 6.54 -0.89
N THR A 18 -10.53 6.97 -1.36
CA THR A 18 -11.71 7.13 -0.52
C THR A 18 -12.51 5.83 -0.52
N THR A 19 -12.40 5.05 0.54
CA THR A 19 -13.08 3.74 0.67
C THR A 19 -14.51 3.84 1.18
N GLN A 20 -14.83 4.93 1.88
CA GLN A 20 -16.13 5.15 2.51
C GLN A 20 -16.51 6.63 2.43
N HIS A 21 -17.76 6.90 2.05
CA HIS A 21 -18.29 8.26 2.03
C HIS A 21 -18.32 8.85 3.45
N GLY A 22 -17.85 10.09 3.60
CA GLY A 22 -17.79 10.80 4.88
C GLY A 22 -16.58 10.46 5.75
N GLN A 23 -15.66 9.60 5.29
CA GLN A 23 -14.38 9.33 5.95
C GLN A 23 -13.22 9.96 5.15
N PRO A 24 -12.09 10.27 5.80
CA PRO A 24 -10.92 10.80 5.10
C PRO A 24 -10.33 9.77 4.10
N PRO A 25 -9.59 10.22 3.07
CA PRO A 25 -8.85 9.31 2.18
C PRO A 25 -7.82 8.48 2.96
N GLY A 26 -7.67 7.21 2.59
CA GLY A 26 -6.81 6.25 3.29
C GLY A 26 -7.43 5.72 4.58
N TYR A 27 -8.77 5.66 4.67
CA TYR A 27 -9.46 5.07 5.81
C TYR A 27 -9.57 3.54 5.68
N ASP A 28 -8.99 2.83 6.64
CA ASP A 28 -9.11 1.38 6.75
C ASP A 28 -10.42 1.01 7.44
N ARG A 29 -11.33 0.37 6.67
CA ARG A 29 -12.68 -0.01 7.11
C ARG A 29 -12.70 -1.16 8.12
N VAL A 30 -11.67 -2.00 8.15
CA VAL A 30 -11.59 -3.13 9.10
C VAL A 30 -11.07 -2.64 10.45
N ARG A 31 -10.12 -1.70 10.42
CA ARG A 31 -9.49 -1.14 11.63
C ARG A 31 -10.16 0.13 12.15
N TYR A 32 -11.09 0.69 11.39
CA TYR A 32 -11.81 1.94 11.69
C TYR A 32 -10.87 3.11 11.97
N THR A 33 -9.76 3.20 11.24
CA THR A 33 -8.73 4.22 11.47
C THR A 33 -8.15 4.73 10.16
N GLU A 34 -7.69 5.97 10.17
CA GLU A 34 -6.93 6.56 9.07
C GLU A 34 -5.49 6.05 9.12
N ILE A 35 -4.92 5.70 7.97
CA ILE A 35 -3.53 5.25 7.90
C ILE A 35 -2.55 6.35 8.34
N GLY A 36 -1.53 5.97 9.10
CA GLY A 36 -0.54 6.93 9.62
C GLY A 36 0.50 7.40 8.60
N SER A 37 0.77 6.60 7.56
CA SER A 37 1.66 6.95 6.44
C SER A 37 0.88 6.82 5.16
N LYS A 38 0.72 7.92 4.43
CA LYS A 38 -0.01 7.97 3.16
C LYS A 38 0.89 7.76 1.94
N ASP A 39 2.13 8.22 2.05
CA ASP A 39 3.17 7.97 1.07
C ASP A 39 4.02 6.81 1.56
N THR A 40 3.97 5.69 0.83
CA THR A 40 4.76 4.51 1.16
C THR A 40 5.35 3.92 -0.09
N ASP A 41 6.62 4.24 -0.33
CA ASP A 41 7.37 3.73 -1.49
C ASP A 41 7.99 2.35 -1.22
N LEU A 42 8.03 1.55 -2.27
CA LEU A 42 8.67 0.23 -2.33
C LEU A 42 9.93 0.30 -3.21
N GLU A 43 11.09 0.24 -2.57
CA GLU A 43 12.38 0.34 -3.25
C GLU A 43 12.67 -0.90 -4.12
N HIS A 44 12.62 -2.10 -3.54
CA HIS A 44 12.98 -3.36 -4.19
C HIS A 44 11.79 -4.20 -4.68
N LEU A 45 10.55 -3.75 -4.44
CA LEU A 45 9.33 -4.43 -4.90
C LEU A 45 8.60 -3.51 -5.88
N GLN A 46 7.87 -4.10 -6.82
CA GLN A 46 6.93 -3.42 -7.70
C GLN A 46 5.58 -4.13 -7.68
N GLU A 47 4.50 -3.37 -7.81
CA GLU A 47 3.17 -3.95 -7.95
C GLU A 47 3.07 -4.70 -9.29
N ALA A 48 2.68 -5.97 -9.23
CA ALA A 48 2.46 -6.80 -10.40
C ALA A 48 0.96 -6.94 -10.71
N PHE A 49 0.12 -6.97 -9.67
CA PHE A 49 -1.34 -7.06 -9.80
C PHE A 49 -2.04 -6.64 -8.50
N THR A 50 -3.16 -5.94 -8.64
CA THR A 50 -4.12 -5.68 -7.55
C THR A 50 -5.52 -6.06 -8.00
N SER A 51 -6.22 -6.84 -7.19
CA SER A 51 -7.63 -7.20 -7.43
C SER A 51 -8.54 -5.98 -7.37
N GLU A 52 -9.69 -6.01 -8.06
CA GLU A 52 -10.66 -4.91 -8.13
C GLU A 52 -11.04 -4.32 -6.75
N ASN A 53 -11.31 -5.18 -5.77
CA ASN A 53 -11.69 -4.78 -4.41
C ASN A 53 -10.52 -4.78 -3.41
N TRP A 54 -9.27 -4.86 -3.90
CA TRP A 54 -8.05 -4.74 -3.09
C TRP A 54 -7.92 -5.78 -1.96
N ILE A 55 -8.56 -6.94 -2.12
CA ILE A 55 -8.42 -8.09 -1.20
C ILE A 55 -7.11 -8.83 -1.44
N VAL A 56 -6.66 -8.89 -2.70
CA VAL A 56 -5.41 -9.55 -3.10
C VAL A 56 -4.52 -8.55 -3.84
N ARG A 57 -3.26 -8.47 -3.39
CA ARG A 57 -2.19 -7.69 -4.02
C ARG A 57 -0.97 -8.59 -4.22
N ILE A 58 -0.42 -8.59 -5.42
CA ILE A 58 0.73 -9.39 -5.82
C ILE A 58 1.84 -8.43 -6.20
N PHE A 59 3.00 -8.60 -5.56
CA PHE A 59 4.20 -7.82 -5.81
C PHE A 59 5.28 -8.71 -6.40
N SER A 60 6.03 -8.17 -7.36
CA SER A 60 7.23 -8.81 -7.90
C SER A 60 8.46 -8.15 -7.31
N VAL A 61 9.51 -8.94 -7.11
CA VAL A 61 10.83 -8.42 -6.73
C VAL A 61 11.46 -7.77 -7.97
N LYS A 62 11.93 -6.53 -7.81
CA LYS A 62 12.67 -5.82 -8.86
C LYS A 62 14.03 -6.50 -9.06
N PRO A 63 14.57 -6.50 -10.29
CA PRO A 63 15.94 -6.94 -10.49
C PRO A 63 16.91 -6.07 -9.68
N LEU A 64 18.07 -6.62 -9.33
CA LEU A 64 19.12 -5.85 -8.66
C LEU A 64 19.49 -4.64 -9.51
N GLU A 65 19.74 -3.51 -8.85
CA GLU A 65 20.13 -2.30 -9.55
C GLU A 65 21.45 -2.51 -10.29
N ASN A 66 21.53 -1.99 -11.52
CA ASN A 66 22.61 -2.33 -12.45
C ASN A 66 23.98 -1.72 -12.04
N ARG A 67 24.05 -0.83 -11.03
CA ARG A 67 25.28 -0.30 -10.42
C ARG A 67 25.00 0.16 -8.98
N ALA A 68 25.92 -0.12 -8.06
CA ALA A 68 26.04 0.53 -6.75
C ALA A 68 26.98 1.73 -6.83
#